data_AF-A0AAN7SHW2-F1
#
_entry.id   AF-A0AAN7SHW2-F1
#
_cell.length_a   1.000
_cell.length_b   1.000
_cell.length_c   1.000
_cell.angle_alpha   90.00
_cell.angle_beta   90.00
_cell.angle_gamma   90.00
#
_symmetry.space_group_name_H-M   'P 1'
#
loop_
_entity.id
_entity.type
_entity.pdbx_description
1 polymer ?
#
loop_
_entity_poly.entity_id
_entity_poly.type
_entity_poly.pdbx_seq_one_letter_code
_entity_poly.pdbx_strand_id
1 'polypeptide(L)'
;MPRSKIGKKRPIPSAKFMEDAVNDVLKHGLSLRIAAVKYEISKYAIGRYVKKSKSNQDESAFSYKPKIDVKKIFSTEKEAEIVNYLKQASRLQYGLTTIQTRKLIVML
;
A
#
# COMPACT_ATOMS: atom_id res chain seq x y z
N MET A 1 -12.38 -7.93 -18.90
CA MET A 1 -11.37 -7.20 -19.71
C MET A 1 -10.27 -6.66 -18.81
N PRO A 2 -8.99 -6.97 -19.04
CA PRO A 2 -7.89 -6.36 -18.29
C PRO A 2 -7.80 -4.86 -18.62
N ARG A 3 -7.70 -4.01 -17.58
CA ARG A 3 -7.69 -2.54 -17.74
C ARG A 3 -6.46 -2.02 -18.50
N SER A 4 -5.39 -2.82 -18.61
CA SER A 4 -4.19 -2.55 -19.41
C SER A 4 -3.90 -3.77 -20.28
N LYS A 5 -3.65 -3.56 -21.58
CA LYS A 5 -3.25 -4.64 -22.51
C LYS A 5 -1.95 -5.34 -22.09
N ILE A 6 -1.10 -4.67 -21.31
CA ILE A 6 0.25 -5.13 -20.92
C ILE A 6 0.29 -5.55 -19.44
N GLY A 7 -0.81 -5.38 -18.69
CA GLY A 7 -0.84 -5.71 -17.26
C GLY A 7 -0.05 -4.75 -16.36
N LYS A 8 0.40 -3.59 -16.87
CA LYS A 8 1.13 -2.59 -16.08
C LYS A 8 0.28 -2.11 -14.89
N LYS A 9 0.75 -2.40 -13.67
CA LYS A 9 0.20 -1.86 -12.43
C LYS A 9 0.73 -0.45 -12.21
N ARG A 10 -0.09 0.44 -11.66
CA ARG A 10 0.39 1.77 -11.26
C ARG A 10 1.25 1.63 -10.01
N PRO A 11 2.38 2.35 -9.91
CA PRO A 11 3.17 2.36 -8.70
C PRO A 11 2.33 2.89 -7.53
N ILE A 12 2.55 2.31 -6.35
CA ILE A 12 1.95 2.83 -5.12
C ILE A 12 2.66 4.14 -4.80
N PRO A 13 1.94 5.25 -4.62
CA PRO A 13 2.54 6.52 -4.23
C PRO A 13 3.31 6.39 -2.91
N SER A 14 4.47 7.05 -2.83
CA SER A 14 5.17 7.23 -1.55
C SER A 14 4.27 7.99 -0.57
N ALA A 15 4.24 7.54 0.69
CA ALA A 15 3.43 8.18 1.72
C ALA A 15 3.81 9.66 1.90
N LYS A 16 5.12 9.93 2.01
CA LYS A 16 5.66 11.28 2.17
C LYS A 16 5.23 12.20 1.01
N PHE A 17 5.43 11.77 -0.24
CA PHE A 17 5.03 12.58 -1.39
C PHE A 17 3.52 12.81 -1.48
N MET A 18 2.69 11.86 -1.02
CA MET A 18 1.25 12.07 -0.97
C MET A 18 0.87 13.08 0.11
N GLU A 19 1.47 13.00 1.29
CA GLU A 19 1.24 13.95 2.39
C GLU A 19 1.65 15.36 1.99
N ASP A 20 2.86 15.52 1.43
CA ASP A 20 3.38 16.79 0.92
C ASP A 20 2.49 17.35 -0.20
N ALA A 21 2.06 16.51 -1.15
CA ALA A 21 1.16 16.93 -2.23
C ALA A 21 -0.21 17.42 -1.73
N VAL A 22 -0.78 16.78 -0.70
CA VAL A 22 -2.06 17.18 -0.12
C VAL A 22 -1.89 18.48 0.68
N ASN A 23 -0.81 18.61 1.45
CA ASN A 23 -0.49 19.83 2.19
C ASN A 23 -0.25 21.02 1.26
N ASP A 24 0.46 20.83 0.16
CA ASP A 24 0.70 21.85 -0.87
C ASP A 24 -0.61 22.37 -1.49
N VAL A 25 -1.57 21.48 -1.74
CA VAL A 25 -2.87 21.86 -2.31
C VAL A 25 -3.76 22.56 -1.27
N LEU A 26 -3.69 22.15 0.00
CA LEU A 26 -4.54 22.70 1.07
C LEU A 26 -4.00 24.01 1.66
N LYS A 27 -2.70 24.09 1.93
CA LYS A 27 -2.05 25.22 2.62
C LYS A 27 -1.43 26.22 1.66
N HIS A 28 -0.79 25.75 0.58
CA HIS A 28 -0.08 26.60 -0.38
C HIS A 28 -0.91 26.94 -1.63
N GLY A 29 -2.16 26.45 -1.72
CA GLY A 29 -3.08 26.79 -2.81
C GLY A 29 -2.68 26.26 -4.18
N LEU A 30 -1.78 25.26 -4.25
CA LEU A 30 -1.33 24.68 -5.52
C LEU A 30 -2.48 23.96 -6.25
N SER A 31 -2.51 24.09 -7.58
CA SER A 31 -3.50 23.36 -8.37
C SER A 31 -3.21 21.85 -8.38
N LEU A 32 -4.27 21.03 -8.41
CA LEU A 32 -4.14 19.57 -8.46
C LEU A 32 -3.29 19.06 -9.63
N ARG A 33 -3.24 19.81 -10.75
CA ARG A 33 -2.41 19.46 -11.91
C ARG A 33 -0.93 19.72 -11.63
N ILE A 34 -0.60 20.86 -11.04
CA ILE A 34 0.79 21.22 -10.71
C ILE A 34 1.34 20.25 -9.66
N ALA A 35 0.55 19.95 -8.61
CA ALA A 35 0.94 18.98 -7.60
C ALA A 35 1.13 17.57 -8.19
N ALA A 36 0.29 17.15 -9.15
CA ALA A 36 0.43 15.87 -9.82
C ALA A 36 1.74 15.73 -10.60
N VAL A 37 2.18 16.80 -11.27
CA VAL A 37 3.46 16.82 -11.99
C VAL A 37 4.63 16.85 -11.00
N LYS A 38 4.57 17.71 -9.98
CA LYS A 38 5.63 17.89 -8.98
C LYS A 38 5.96 16.62 -8.19
N TYR A 39 4.93 15.85 -7.82
CA TYR A 39 5.08 14.66 -6.97
C TYR A 39 4.96 13.34 -7.74
N GLU A 40 4.78 13.39 -9.07
CA GLU A 40 4.54 12.22 -9.94
C GLU A 40 3.37 11.32 -9.49
N ILE A 41 2.37 11.91 -8.83
CA ILE A 41 1.18 11.23 -8.34
C ILE A 41 0.00 11.59 -9.25
N SER A 42 -0.88 10.62 -9.53
CA SER A 42 -2.07 10.91 -10.33
C SER A 42 -2.93 12.00 -9.68
N LYS A 43 -3.35 12.99 -10.49
CA LYS A 43 -4.28 14.08 -10.10
C LYS A 43 -5.50 13.57 -9.30
N TYR A 44 -6.05 12.43 -9.73
CA TYR A 44 -7.22 11.80 -9.10
C TYR A 44 -6.93 11.30 -7.68
N ALA A 45 -5.73 10.75 -7.44
CA ALA A 45 -5.36 10.29 -6.11
C ALA A 45 -5.26 11.48 -5.14
N ILE A 46 -4.53 12.54 -5.52
CA ILE A 46 -4.41 13.76 -4.72
C ILE A 46 -5.80 14.33 -4.44
N GLY A 47 -6.63 14.50 -5.49
CA GLY A 47 -7.98 15.04 -5.34
C GLY A 47 -8.88 14.22 -4.42
N ARG A 48 -8.75 12.88 -4.40
CA ARG A 48 -9.48 12.02 -3.46
C ARG A 48 -9.11 12.32 -2.01
N TYR A 49 -7.82 12.49 -1.72
CA TYR A 49 -7.34 12.76 -0.37
C TYR A 49 -7.60 14.21 0.08
N VAL A 50 -7.50 15.18 -0.83
CA VAL A 50 -7.91 16.57 -0.57
C VAL A 50 -9.40 16.63 -0.20
N LYS A 51 -10.28 15.94 -0.94
CA LYS A 51 -11.71 15.87 -0.59
C LYS A 51 -11.94 15.23 0.78
N LYS A 52 -11.26 14.12 1.06
CA LYS A 52 -11.34 13.42 2.35
C LYS A 52 -10.84 14.28 3.52
N SER A 53 -9.78 15.06 3.30
CA SER A 53 -9.24 15.98 4.30
C SER A 53 -10.14 17.18 4.54
N LYS A 54 -10.90 17.63 3.54
CA LYS A 54 -11.89 18.71 3.70
C LYS A 54 -13.17 18.24 4.39
N SER A 55 -13.55 16.97 4.24
CA SER A 55 -14.75 16.41 4.89
C SER A 55 -14.53 16.07 6.37
N ASN A 56 -13.28 15.79 6.75
CA ASN A 56 -12.90 15.59 8.13
C ASN A 56 -12.48 16.96 8.69
N GLN A 57 -13.29 17.56 9.57
CA GLN A 57 -13.03 18.88 10.17
C GLN A 57 -11.80 18.92 11.11
N ASP A 58 -11.09 17.80 11.27
CA ASP A 58 -9.88 17.76 12.07
C ASP A 58 -8.73 18.48 11.34
N GLU A 59 -8.35 19.66 11.82
CA GLU A 59 -7.21 20.47 11.34
C GLU A 59 -5.84 19.79 11.53
N SER A 60 -5.82 18.57 12.09
CA SER A 60 -4.61 17.79 12.27
C SER A 60 -4.04 17.34 10.91
N ALA A 61 -2.72 17.44 10.78
CA ALA A 61 -1.98 17.16 9.55
C ALA A 61 -2.46 15.88 8.85
N PHE A 62 -2.75 15.98 7.55
CA PHE A 62 -3.17 14.84 6.75
C PHE A 62 -2.09 13.74 6.78
N SER A 63 -2.44 12.57 7.31
CA SER A 63 -1.58 11.37 7.26
C SER A 63 -2.07 10.39 6.20
N TYR A 64 -1.17 10.00 5.30
CA TYR A 64 -1.43 9.03 4.25
C TYR A 64 -1.26 7.60 4.79
N LYS A 65 -2.38 6.97 5.11
CA LYS A 65 -2.44 5.53 5.44
C LYS A 65 -3.17 4.77 4.33
N PRO A 66 -2.46 4.15 3.38
CA PRO A 66 -3.10 3.33 2.36
C PRO A 66 -3.62 2.04 3.02
N LYS A 67 -4.88 1.69 2.76
CA LYS A 67 -5.50 0.45 3.21
C LYS A 67 -4.98 -0.75 2.39
N ILE A 68 -3.76 -1.19 2.67
CA ILE A 68 -3.11 -2.34 2.00
C ILE A 68 -3.27 -3.62 2.83
N ASP A 69 -3.53 -3.45 4.12
CA ASP A 69 -3.63 -4.46 5.18
C ASP A 69 -4.99 -5.17 5.28
N VAL A 70 -6.00 -4.73 4.51
CA VAL A 70 -7.40 -5.23 4.62
C VAL A 70 -7.54 -6.75 4.41
N LYS A 71 -6.57 -7.39 3.75
CA LYS A 71 -6.56 -8.84 3.48
C LYS A 71 -5.43 -9.58 4.19
N LYS A 72 -4.78 -8.96 5.18
CA LYS A 72 -3.81 -9.68 6.03
C LYS A 72 -4.54 -10.71 6.87
N ILE A 73 -4.18 -11.98 6.69
CA ILE A 73 -4.71 -13.11 7.46
C ILE A 73 -3.83 -13.36 8.69
N PHE A 74 -2.53 -13.10 8.57
CA PHE A 74 -1.53 -13.29 9.62
C PHE A 74 -1.06 -11.94 10.18
N SER A 75 -0.74 -11.93 11.48
CA SER A 75 0.03 -10.85 12.08
C SER A 75 1.46 -10.88 11.53
N THR A 76 2.16 -9.74 11.61
CA THR A 76 3.56 -9.64 11.20
C THR A 76 4.47 -10.62 11.92
N GLU A 77 4.17 -10.92 13.19
CA GLU A 77 4.89 -11.91 14.00
C GLU A 77 4.70 -13.32 13.44
N LYS A 78 3.45 -13.73 13.18
CA LYS A 78 3.14 -15.04 12.57
C LYS A 78 3.74 -15.19 11.18
N GLU A 79 3.74 -14.13 10.37
CA GLU A 79 4.42 -14.15 9.06
C GLU A 79 5.92 -14.40 9.22
N ALA A 80 6.56 -13.81 10.23
CA ALA A 80 7.98 -14.02 10.50
C ALA A 80 8.29 -15.45 10.96
N GLU A 81 7.45 -16.04 11.83
CA GLU A 81 7.56 -17.43 12.27
C GLU A 81 7.46 -18.41 11.08
N ILE A 82 6.48 -18.23 10.21
CA ILE A 82 6.31 -19.05 9.00
C ILE A 82 7.52 -18.94 8.08
N VAL A 83 8.06 -17.74 7.89
CA VAL A 83 9.27 -17.53 7.06
C VAL A 83 10.46 -18.27 7.66
N ASN A 84 10.64 -18.21 8.98
CA ASN A 84 11.73 -18.91 9.66
C ASN A 84 11.58 -20.44 9.55
N TYR A 85 10.35 -20.94 9.73
CA TYR A 85 10.04 -22.36 9.55
C TYR A 85 10.35 -22.83 8.12
N LEU A 86 9.93 -22.08 7.10
CA LEU A 86 10.19 -22.44 5.70
C LEU A 86 11.68 -22.44 5.36
N LYS A 87 12.44 -21.47 5.89
CA LYS A 87 13.91 -21.45 5.76
C LYS A 87 14.55 -22.67 6.42
N GLN A 88 14.09 -23.06 7.60
CA GLN A 88 14.58 -24.24 8.30
C GLN A 88 14.24 -25.53 7.54
N ALA A 89 12.98 -25.70 7.11
CA ALA A 89 12.53 -26.85 6.33
C ALA A 89 13.33 -27.00 5.02
N SER A 90 13.58 -25.88 4.34
CA SER A 90 14.41 -25.86 3.13
C SER A 90 15.86 -26.30 3.39
N ARG A 91 16.45 -25.95 4.54
CA ARG A 91 17.80 -26.39 4.92
C ARG A 91 17.87 -27.89 5.23
N LEU A 92 16.77 -28.45 5.74
CA LEU A 92 16.63 -29.88 6.04
C LEU A 92 16.30 -30.74 4.81
N GLN A 93 16.41 -30.19 3.59
CA GLN A 93 15.98 -30.83 2.33
C GLN A 93 14.48 -31.18 2.26
N TYR A 94 13.66 -30.71 3.21
CA TYR A 94 12.20 -30.78 3.19
C TYR A 94 11.62 -29.48 2.63
N GLY A 95 12.01 -29.13 1.40
CA GLY A 95 11.47 -27.97 0.71
C GLY A 95 9.98 -28.13 0.45
N LEU A 96 9.14 -27.39 1.18
CA LEU A 96 7.70 -27.37 0.93
C LEU A 96 7.40 -26.57 -0.33
N THR A 97 6.57 -27.14 -1.20
CA THR A 97 6.02 -26.39 -2.33
C THR A 97 5.06 -25.30 -1.84
N THR A 98 4.77 -24.31 -2.68
CA THR A 98 3.81 -23.23 -2.36
C THR A 98 2.40 -23.76 -2.05
N ILE A 99 2.01 -24.89 -2.65
CA ILE A 99 0.73 -25.55 -2.40
C ILE A 99 0.72 -26.23 -1.03
N GLN A 100 1.77 -26.99 -0.70
CA GLN A 100 1.90 -27.66 0.60
C GLN A 100 2.00 -26.64 1.74
N THR A 101 2.76 -25.56 1.54
CA THR A 101 2.87 -24.45 2.49
C THR A 101 1.51 -23.82 2.78
N ARG A 102 0.69 -23.58 1.75
CA ARG A 102 -0.67 -23.04 1.92
C ARG A 102 -1.57 -24.00 2.69
N LYS A 103 -1.49 -25.31 2.44
CA LYS A 103 -2.27 -26.32 3.19
C LYS A 103 -1.89 -26.37 4.66
N LEU A 104 -0.59 -26.37 4.95
CA LEU A 104 -0.05 -26.36 6.31
C LEU A 104 -0.56 -25.14 7.09
N ILE A 105 -0.51 -23.97 6.46
CA ILE A 105 -0.93 -22.69 7.06
C ILE A 105 -2.45 -22.58 7.26
N VAL A 106 -3.26 -23.27 6.45
CA VAL A 106 -4.72 -23.30 6.61
C VAL A 106 -5.16 -24.34 7.65
N MET A 107 -4.34 -25.35 7.93
CA MET A 107 -4.60 -26.39 8.93
C MET A 107 -4.13 -26.00 10.36
N LEU A 108 -3.23 -25.03 10.49
CA LEU A 108 -2.76 -24.43 11.75
C LEU A 108 -3.63 -23.24 12.16
#